data_AF-A0A256Z9T5-F1
#
_entry.id   AF-A0A256Z9T5-F1
#
_cell.length_a   1.000
_cell.length_b   1.000
_cell.length_c   1.000
_cell.angle_alpha   90.00
_cell.angle_beta   90.00
_cell.angle_gamma   90.00
#
_symmetry.space_group_name_H-M   'P 1'
#
loop_
_entity.id
_entity.type
_entity.pdbx_description
1 polymer ?
#
loop_
_entity_poly.entity_id
_entity_poly.type
_entity_poly.pdbx_seq_one_letter_code
_entity_poly.pdbx_strand_id
1 'polypeptide(L)' 'MADRIDVKKVKEETGWNVVFGAVYAEDIPEHVKNNFQKTERMHLVEFNLKTELKWLRYISSQSV' A
#
# COMPACT_ATOMS: atom_id res chain seq x y z
N MET A 1 3.26 6.79 -16.71
CA MET A 1 3.37 5.98 -15.49
C MET A 1 2.98 4.57 -15.87
N ALA A 2 3.81 3.57 -15.57
CA ALA A 2 3.50 2.17 -15.86
C ALA A 2 2.69 1.62 -14.69
N ASP A 3 1.39 1.42 -14.91
CA ASP A 3 0.50 0.84 -13.91
C ASP A 3 0.84 -0.66 -13.82
N ARG A 4 1.34 -1.13 -12.66
CA ARG A 4 1.77 -2.52 -12.49
C ARG A 4 0.62 -3.54 -12.49
N ILE A 5 -0.63 -3.08 -12.51
CA ILE A 5 -1.86 -3.89 -12.51
C ILE A 5 -2.87 -3.25 -13.46
N ASP A 6 -3.40 -4.04 -14.41
CA ASP A 6 -4.48 -3.62 -15.30
C ASP A 6 -5.84 -3.78 -14.62
N VAL A 7 -6.36 -2.69 -14.09
CA VAL A 7 -7.64 -2.63 -13.39
C VAL A 7 -8.82 -2.95 -14.34
N LYS A 8 -8.71 -2.63 -15.63
CA LYS A 8 -9.77 -2.91 -16.60
C LYS A 8 -9.87 -4.42 -16.83
N LYS A 9 -8.73 -5.08 -17.05
CA LYS A 9 -8.67 -6.53 -17.24
C LYS A 9 -9.23 -7.28 -16.03
N VAL A 10 -8.89 -6.87 -14.80
CA VAL A 10 -9.46 -7.50 -13.59
C VAL A 10 -10.98 -7.36 -13.57
N LYS A 11 -11.52 -6.18 -13.90
CA LYS A 11 -12.97 -5.98 -13.95
C LYS A 11 -13.64 -6.81 -15.04
N GLU A 12 -13.04 -6.90 -16.22
CA GLU A 12 -13.55 -7.69 -17.34
C GLU A 12 -13.59 -9.19 -17.00
N GLU A 13 -12.56 -9.72 -16.35
CA GLU A 13 -12.45 -11.15 -16.06
C GLU A 13 -13.20 -11.57 -14.79
N THR A 14 -13.31 -10.69 -13.79
CA THR A 14 -13.83 -11.06 -12.46
C THR A 14 -15.11 -10.33 -12.07
N GLY A 15 -15.41 -9.20 -12.71
CA GLY A 15 -16.47 -8.27 -12.30
C GLY A 15 -16.09 -7.39 -11.09
N TRP A 16 -14.87 -7.51 -10.56
CA TRP A 16 -14.46 -6.77 -9.37
C TRP A 16 -14.02 -5.35 -9.72
N ASN A 17 -14.46 -4.38 -8.90
CA ASN A 17 -13.95 -3.03 -8.95
C ASN A 17 -12.73 -2.92 -8.03
N VAL A 18 -11.54 -2.79 -8.61
CA VAL A 18 -10.28 -2.66 -7.87
C VAL A 18 -10.05 -1.19 -7.51
N VAL A 19 -9.66 -0.95 -6.26
CA VAL A 19 -9.25 0.36 -5.75
C VAL A 19 -7.87 0.24 -5.12
N PHE A 20 -7.00 1.21 -5.38
CA PHE A 20 -5.66 1.25 -4.77
C PHE A 20 -5.77 1.78 -3.33
N GLY A 21 -5.59 0.88 -2.35
CA GLY A 21 -5.63 1.19 -0.93
C GLY A 21 -4.38 1.89 -0.40
N ALA A 22 -4.47 2.49 0.78
CA ALA A 22 -3.37 3.20 1.45
C ALA A 22 -2.07 2.37 1.54
N VAL A 23 -0.92 3.06 1.51
CA VAL A 23 0.41 2.40 1.61
C VAL A 23 0.56 1.66 2.96
N TYR A 24 0.08 2.26 4.05
CA TYR A 24 0.12 1.68 5.39
C TYR A 24 -1.26 1.19 5.82
N ALA A 25 -1.30 0.04 6.51
CA ALA A 25 -2.55 -0.56 6.99
C ALA A 25 -3.28 0.31 8.02
N GLU A 26 -2.54 1.15 8.76
CA GLU A 26 -3.04 2.08 9.77
C GLU A 26 -3.99 3.13 9.17
N ASP A 27 -3.81 3.45 7.89
CA ASP A 27 -4.59 4.44 7.16
C ASP A 27 -5.88 3.85 6.55
N ILE A 28 -6.08 2.52 6.60
CA ILE A 28 -7.28 1.85 6.04
C ILE A 28 -8.59 2.46 6.59
N PRO A 29 -8.75 2.71 7.91
CA PRO A 29 -9.99 3.27 8.43
C PRO A 29 -10.31 4.65 7.85
N GLU A 30 -9.30 5.51 7.67
CA GLU A 30 -9.47 6.84 7.08
C GLU A 30 -9.74 6.75 5.58
N HIS A 31 -9.07 5.83 4.88
CA HIS A 31 -9.31 5.57 3.46
C HIS A 31 -10.74 5.10 3.18
N VAL A 32 -11.30 4.23 4.02
CA VAL A 32 -12.70 3.79 3.92
C VAL A 32 -13.67 4.94 4.23
N LYS A 33 -13.39 5.76 5.25
CA LYS A 33 -14.19 6.96 5.56
C LYS A 33 -14.19 7.97 4.42
N ASN A 34 -13.12 8.04 3.63
CA ASN A 34 -12.97 8.95 2.50
C ASN A 34 -13.46 8.35 1.17
N ASN A 35 -14.44 7.42 1.19
CA ASN A 35 -14.98 6.76 -0.01
C ASN A 35 -13.90 6.11 -0.90
N PHE A 36 -12.89 5.47 -0.28
CA PHE A 36 -11.77 4.83 -0.97
C PHE A 36 -10.92 5.79 -1.83
N GLN A 37 -10.98 7.09 -1.53
CA GLN A 37 -10.09 8.09 -2.10
C GLN A 37 -8.85 8.21 -1.21
N LYS A 38 -7.67 8.11 -1.82
CA LYS A 38 -6.41 8.34 -1.12
C LYS A 38 -6.21 9.83 -0.87
N THR A 39 -5.71 10.16 0.32
CA THR A 39 -5.13 11.47 0.60
C THR A 39 -3.67 11.49 0.12
N GLU A 40 -3.11 12.67 -0.10
CA GLU A 40 -1.72 12.84 -0.56
C GLU A 40 -0.72 12.09 0.34
N ARG A 41 -0.94 12.10 1.67
CA ARG A 41 -0.16 11.34 2.64
C ARG A 41 -0.19 9.83 2.38
N MET A 42 -1.34 9.26 2.02
CA MET A 42 -1.51 7.82 1.76
C MET A 42 -0.84 7.35 0.47
N HIS A 43 -0.34 8.26 -0.36
CA HIS A 43 0.51 7.95 -1.52
C HIS A 43 2.00 7.91 -1.18
N LEU A 44 2.40 8.50 -0.04
CA LEU A 44 3.80 8.62 0.35
C LEU A 44 4.27 7.38 1.09
N VAL A 45 5.42 6.86 0.68
CA VAL A 45 6.20 5.91 1.46
C VAL A 45 7.16 6.74 2.30
N GLU A 46 7.01 6.71 3.62
CA GLU A 46 7.94 7.40 4.52
C GLU A 46 9.23 6.59 4.66
N PHE A 47 10.30 7.08 4.01
CA PHE A 47 11.66 6.58 4.22
C PHE A 47 12.25 7.21 5.48
N ASN A 48 11.85 6.69 6.63
CA ASN A 48 12.45 7.02 7.91
C ASN A 48 13.63 6.06 8.18
N LEU A 49 14.82 6.59 8.50
CA LEU A 49 16.00 5.80 8.91
C LEU A 49 15.69 4.79 10.02
N LYS A 50 14.76 5.11 10.92
CA LYS A 50 14.27 4.23 11.98
C LYS A 50 13.52 3.00 11.42
N THR A 51 12.79 3.16 10.33
CA THR A 51 12.11 2.06 9.62
C THR A 51 13.16 1.15 8.98
N GLU A 52 14.19 1.70 8.34
CA GLU A 52 15.29 0.91 7.77
C GLU A 52 16.04 0.10 8.85
N LEU A 53 16.36 0.73 9.98
CA LEU A 53 17.00 0.03 11.11
C LEU A 53 16.12 -1.09 11.68
N LYS A 54 14.79 -0.89 11.72
CA LYS A 54 13.84 -1.93 12.14
C LYS A 54 13.86 -3.11 11.18
N TRP A 55 13.86 -2.85 9.88
CA TRP A 55 13.93 -3.90 8.85
C TRP A 55 15.27 -4.64 8.86
N LEU A 56 16.39 -3.93 9.00
CA LEU A 56 17.72 -4.55 9.12
C LEU A 56 17.82 -5.45 10.35
N ARG A 57 17.28 -4.99 11.49
CA ARG A 57 17.24 -5.80 12.72
C ARG A 57 16.36 -7.04 12.55
N TYR A 58 15.21 -6.90 11.91
CA TYR A 58 14.33 -8.03 11.61
C TYR A 58 15.02 -9.08 10.71
N ILE A 59 15.65 -8.66 9.62
CA ILE A 59 16.37 -9.56 8.70
C ILE A 59 17.51 -10.27 9.43
N SER A 60 18.30 -9.55 10.24
CA SER A 60 19.39 -10.15 11.03
C SER A 60 18.91 -11.20 12.05
N SER A 61 17.64 -11.12 12.49
CA SER A 61 17.05 -12.07 13.44
C SER A 61 16.49 -13.35 12.80
N GLN A 62 16.30 -13.36 11.48
CA GLN A 62 15.75 -14.49 10.72
C GLN A 62 16.84 -15.32 10.02
N SER A 63 18.09 -14.88 10.09
CA SER A 63 19.26 -15.54 9.48
C SER A 63 20.00 -16.47 10.46
N VAL A 64 19.31 -17.06 11.43
CA VAL A 64 19.84 -18.06 12.38
C VAL A 64 19.42 -19.45 11.94
#